data_AF-A0A973D0C7-F1
#
_entry.id   AF-A0A973D0C7-F1
#
_cell.length_a   1.000
_cell.length_b   1.000
_cell.length_c   1.000
_cell.angle_alpha   90.00
_cell.angle_beta   90.00
_cell.angle_gamma   90.00
#
_symmetry.space_group_name_H-M   'P 1'
#
loop_
_entity.id
_entity.type
_entity.pdbx_description
1 polymer ?
#
loop_
_entity_poly.entity_id
_entity_poly.type
_entity_poly.pdbx_seq_one_letter_code
_entity_poly.pdbx_strand_id
1 'polypeptide(L)'
;MLKKMLINGRMFAILLLLLIISLYASWMVNAQLGYGYSWLYEVYDTEQHIARYAPQNRFRQGFETTSVADHKRVFQQIVDSVHRNGEGLEQIHYAYLSRSIPLLHQAELVHLQDVANLINLIHYLGLACILFLVICVIFELRHRRNNKVRASGLGLLAVSATLLL
;
A
#
# COMPACT_ATOMS: atom_id res chain seq x y z
N MET A 1 -32.56 22.08 -14.09
CA MET A 1 -31.45 22.18 -13.11
C MET A 1 -31.07 20.82 -12.51
N LEU A 2 -32.02 20.08 -11.91
CA LEU A 2 -31.78 18.81 -11.22
C LEU A 2 -31.03 17.74 -12.05
N LYS A 3 -31.40 17.55 -13.32
CA LYS A 3 -30.72 16.59 -14.22
C LYS A 3 -29.22 16.90 -14.44
N LYS A 4 -28.85 18.18 -14.58
CA LYS A 4 -27.45 18.59 -14.75
C LYS A 4 -26.64 18.35 -13.48
N MET A 5 -27.22 18.65 -12.31
CA MET A 5 -26.59 18.41 -11.01
C MET A 5 -26.35 16.92 -10.76
N LEU A 6 -27.31 16.06 -11.14
CA LEU A 6 -27.18 14.61 -11.04
C LEU A 6 -26.06 14.05 -11.93
N ILE A 7 -25.92 14.56 -13.15
CA ILE A 7 -24.84 14.15 -14.08
C ILE A 7 -23.47 14.57 -13.52
N ASN A 8 -23.35 15.82 -13.05
CA ASN A 8 -22.10 16.31 -12.48
C ASN A 8 -21.70 15.54 -11.21
N GLY A 9 -22.65 15.24 -10.33
CA GLY A 9 -22.41 14.44 -9.14
C GLY A 9 -21.93 13.02 -9.45
N ARG A 10 -22.50 12.38 -10.48
CA ARG A 10 -22.06 11.05 -10.93
C ARG A 10 -20.64 11.06 -11.49
N MET A 11 -20.31 12.03 -12.35
CA MET A 11 -18.98 12.15 -12.91
C MET A 11 -17.94 12.46 -11.83
N PHE A 12 -18.28 13.35 -10.88
CA PHE A 12 -17.43 13.62 -9.72
C PHE A 12 -17.17 12.36 -8.89
N ALA A 13 -18.21 11.56 -8.59
CA ALA A 13 -18.07 10.31 -7.85
C ALA A 13 -17.14 9.32 -8.58
N ILE A 14 -17.28 9.16 -9.90
CA ILE A 14 -16.39 8.29 -10.69
C ILE A 14 -14.94 8.77 -10.62
N LEU A 15 -14.69 10.07 -10.79
CA LEU A 15 -13.34 10.64 -10.72
C LEU A 15 -12.72 10.46 -9.33
N LEU A 16 -13.50 10.71 -8.26
CA LEU A 16 -13.04 10.53 -6.89
C LEU A 16 -12.71 9.06 -6.60
N LEU A 17 -13.55 8.12 -7.04
CA LEU A 17 -13.27 6.69 -6.88
C LEU A 17 -12.02 6.25 -7.65
N LEU A 18 -11.84 6.74 -8.88
CA LEU A 18 -10.63 6.47 -9.66
C LEU A 18 -9.38 6.99 -8.96
N LEU A 19 -9.43 8.20 -8.37
CA LEU A 19 -8.33 8.74 -7.59
C LEU A 19 -8.00 7.84 -6.39
N ILE A 20 -9.01 7.46 -5.59
CA ILE A 20 -8.82 6.59 -4.41
C ILE A 20 -8.23 5.24 -4.83
N ILE A 21 -8.77 4.62 -5.88
CA ILE A 21 -8.28 3.33 -6.39
C ILE A 21 -6.86 3.46 -6.93
N SER A 22 -6.52 4.57 -7.60
CA SER A 22 -5.16 4.82 -8.07
C SER A 22 -4.17 4.93 -6.91
N LEU A 23 -4.54 5.61 -5.82
CA LEU A 23 -3.72 5.69 -4.60
C LEU A 23 -3.54 4.31 -3.96
N TYR A 24 -4.62 3.54 -3.83
CA TYR A 24 -4.59 2.17 -3.32
C TYR A 24 -3.70 1.25 -4.18
N ALA A 25 -3.84 1.29 -5.50
CA ALA A 25 -3.04 0.51 -6.43
C ALA A 25 -1.55 0.91 -6.37
N SER A 26 -1.26 2.21 -6.30
CA SER A 26 0.12 2.71 -6.16
C SER A 26 0.75 2.23 -4.84
N TRP A 27 -0.01 2.26 -3.74
CA TRP A 27 0.42 1.72 -2.46
C TRP A 27 0.67 0.22 -2.52
N MET A 28 -0.18 -0.55 -3.21
CA MET A 28 -0.02 -2.00 -3.39
C MET A 28 1.27 -2.34 -4.15
N VAL A 29 1.55 -1.61 -5.24
CA VAL A 29 2.80 -1.76 -6.00
C VAL A 29 4.00 -1.43 -5.11
N ASN A 30 3.93 -0.34 -4.36
CA ASN A 30 5.00 0.04 -3.44
C ASN A 30 5.24 -1.02 -2.34
N ALA A 31 4.17 -1.62 -1.82
CA ALA A 31 4.26 -2.70 -0.83
C ALA A 31 4.95 -3.95 -1.40
N GLN A 32 4.66 -4.34 -2.64
CA GLN A 32 5.33 -5.46 -3.31
C GLN A 32 6.84 -5.22 -3.50
N LEU A 33 7.26 -3.95 -3.57
CA LEU A 33 8.64 -3.54 -3.65
C LEU A 33 9.30 -3.37 -2.27
N GLY A 34 8.66 -3.86 -1.20
CA GLY A 34 9.19 -3.73 0.16
C GLY A 34 9.28 -2.27 0.63
N TYR A 35 8.36 -1.42 0.17
CA TYR A 35 8.37 0.03 0.41
C TYR A 35 9.66 0.73 -0.01
N GLY A 36 10.42 0.14 -0.94
CA GLY A 36 11.72 0.66 -1.37
C GLY A 36 12.83 0.50 -0.33
N TYR A 37 12.62 -0.25 0.76
CA TYR A 37 13.61 -0.42 1.83
C TYR A 37 14.96 -0.91 1.31
N SER A 38 14.95 -1.89 0.40
CA SER A 38 16.19 -2.42 -0.18
C SER A 38 16.99 -1.38 -0.96
N TRP A 39 16.30 -0.47 -1.67
CA TRP A 39 16.90 0.59 -2.50
C TRP A 39 17.35 1.79 -1.69
N LEU A 40 16.58 2.14 -0.66
CA LEU A 40 16.85 3.31 0.20
C LEU A 40 17.68 2.96 1.43
N TYR A 41 18.09 1.69 1.58
CA TYR A 41 18.83 1.20 2.73
C TYR A 41 20.06 2.06 3.05
N GLU A 42 20.84 2.38 2.02
CA GLU A 42 22.04 3.23 2.11
C GLU A 42 21.68 4.70 2.29
N VAL A 43 20.64 5.19 1.60
CA VAL A 43 20.17 6.58 1.69
C VAL A 43 19.72 6.94 3.11
N TYR A 44 19.18 5.96 3.85
CA TYR A 44 18.71 6.16 5.22
C TYR A 44 19.75 5.89 6.30
N ASP A 45 21.02 5.64 5.94
CA ASP A 45 22.09 5.26 6.88
C ASP A 45 21.65 4.13 7.83
N THR A 46 20.87 3.18 7.29
CA THR A 46 20.20 2.14 8.07
C THR A 46 21.20 1.29 8.84
N GLU A 47 22.37 1.04 8.23
CA GLU A 47 23.47 0.33 8.87
C GLU A 47 24.00 1.07 10.11
N GLN A 48 24.21 2.39 10.02
CA GLN A 48 24.64 3.20 11.16
C GLN A 48 23.58 3.23 12.25
N HIS A 49 22.30 3.26 11.87
CA HIS A 49 21.18 3.19 12.82
C HIS A 49 21.15 1.85 13.56
N ILE A 50 21.30 0.74 12.85
CA ILE A 50 21.37 -0.60 13.44
C ILE A 50 22.59 -0.72 14.36
N ALA A 51 23.77 -0.30 13.90
CA ALA A 51 24.99 -0.34 14.71
C ALA A 51 24.86 0.48 16.02
N ARG A 52 24.10 1.57 16.00
CA ARG A 52 23.85 2.41 17.17
C ARG A 52 22.82 1.82 18.12
N TYR A 53 21.66 1.39 17.61
CA TYR A 53 20.48 1.10 18.43
C TYR A 53 20.23 -0.39 18.67
N ALA A 54 20.65 -1.29 17.78
CA ALA A 54 20.48 -2.73 17.97
C ALA A 54 21.22 -3.27 19.22
N PRO A 55 22.45 -2.85 19.55
CA PRO A 55 23.13 -3.31 20.77
C PRO A 55 22.43 -2.90 22.07
N GLN A 56 21.62 -1.84 22.01
CA GLN A 56 20.85 -1.34 23.16
C GLN A 56 19.57 -2.16 23.39
N ASN A 57 19.18 -3.01 22.43
CA ASN A 57 17.96 -3.80 22.51
C ASN A 57 18.19 -5.03 23.41
N ARG A 58 17.49 -5.05 24.56
CA ARG A 58 17.58 -6.14 25.55
C ARG A 58 17.04 -7.48 25.05
N PHE A 59 16.20 -7.47 24.00
CA PHE A 59 15.49 -8.65 23.48
C PHE A 59 16.04 -9.15 22.13
N ARG A 60 16.90 -8.37 21.46
CA ARG A 60 17.42 -8.67 20.12
C ARG A 60 18.96 -8.60 20.10
N GLN A 61 19.59 -9.58 20.73
CA GLN A 61 21.05 -9.63 20.91
C GLN A 61 21.79 -9.99 19.61
N GLY A 62 22.83 -9.23 19.28
CA GLY A 62 23.72 -9.57 18.18
C GLY A 62 23.17 -9.27 16.79
N PHE A 63 22.05 -8.57 16.69
CA PHE A 63 21.47 -8.17 15.39
C PHE A 63 22.38 -7.21 14.63
N GLU A 64 23.12 -6.35 15.33
CA GLU A 64 24.17 -5.49 14.79
C GLU A 64 25.31 -6.26 14.10
N THR A 65 25.46 -7.56 14.39
CA THR A 65 26.50 -8.42 13.80
C THR A 65 26.01 -9.12 12.53
N THR A 66 24.73 -8.97 12.19
CA THR A 66 24.15 -9.60 11.00
C THR A 66 24.46 -8.80 9.74
N SER A 67 24.36 -9.46 8.58
CA SER A 67 24.70 -8.83 7.32
C SER A 67 23.61 -7.86 6.85
N VAL A 68 23.97 -6.89 6.01
CA VAL A 68 22.99 -6.04 5.31
C VAL A 68 21.96 -6.88 4.53
N ALA A 69 22.39 -8.01 3.97
CA ALA A 69 21.49 -8.95 3.31
C ALA A 69 20.46 -9.55 4.29
N ASP A 70 20.87 -9.87 5.51
CA ASP A 70 19.95 -10.32 6.56
C ASP A 70 18.97 -9.23 6.96
N HIS A 71 19.41 -7.99 7.15
CA HIS A 71 18.52 -6.88 7.47
C HIS A 71 17.44 -6.69 6.40
N LYS A 72 17.83 -6.68 5.11
CA LYS A 72 16.91 -6.59 3.98
C LYS A 72 15.95 -7.78 3.92
N ARG A 73 16.48 -8.99 4.12
CA ARG A 73 15.68 -10.23 4.13
C ARG A 73 14.63 -10.21 5.23
N VAL A 74 15.02 -9.94 6.47
CA VAL A 74 14.07 -9.97 7.59
C VAL A 74 13.04 -8.86 7.50
N PHE A 75 13.42 -7.68 6.99
CA PHE A 75 12.46 -6.62 6.71
C PHE A 75 11.45 -7.04 5.64
N GLN A 76 11.91 -7.64 4.54
CA GLN A 76 11.00 -8.15 3.50
C GLN A 76 10.07 -9.22 4.06
N GLN A 77 10.55 -10.11 4.92
CA GLN A 77 9.70 -11.09 5.60
C GLN A 77 8.62 -10.44 6.45
N ILE A 78 8.92 -9.33 7.16
CA ILE A 78 7.91 -8.57 7.90
C ILE A 78 6.86 -8.02 6.93
N VAL A 79 7.28 -7.37 5.84
CA VAL A 79 6.37 -6.82 4.83
C VAL A 79 5.46 -7.91 4.26
N ASP A 80 6.04 -9.04 3.85
CA ASP A 80 5.29 -10.16 3.28
C ASP A 80 4.30 -10.77 4.29
N SER A 81 4.67 -10.82 5.56
CA SER A 81 3.82 -11.36 6.62
C SER A 81 2.65 -10.44 6.97
N VAL A 82 2.86 -9.12 7.09
CA VAL A 82 1.73 -8.20 7.37
C VAL A 82 0.73 -8.13 6.22
N HIS A 83 1.16 -8.38 4.98
CA HIS A 83 0.28 -8.51 3.82
C HIS A 83 -0.38 -9.89 3.68
N ARG A 84 0.02 -10.87 4.50
CA ARG A 84 -0.57 -12.22 4.59
C ARG A 84 -1.21 -12.46 5.95
N ASN A 85 -2.05 -11.53 6.41
CA ASN A 85 -2.79 -11.64 7.68
C ASN A 85 -1.91 -11.75 8.94
N GLY A 86 -0.63 -11.43 8.88
CA GLY A 86 0.34 -11.64 9.97
C GLY A 86 0.98 -13.04 9.98
N GLU A 87 0.63 -13.90 9.02
CA GLU A 87 1.23 -15.24 8.91
C GLU A 87 2.72 -15.16 8.60
N GLY A 88 3.56 -15.81 9.41
CA GLY A 88 5.01 -15.81 9.24
C GLY A 88 5.76 -14.92 10.23
N LEU A 89 5.08 -14.02 10.97
CA LEU A 89 5.73 -13.07 11.87
C LEU A 89 6.55 -13.77 12.97
N GLU A 90 5.99 -14.80 13.60
CA GLU A 90 6.66 -15.58 14.65
C GLU A 90 7.84 -16.41 14.11
N GLN A 91 7.86 -16.66 12.80
CA GLN A 91 8.87 -17.47 12.12
C GLN A 91 10.06 -16.64 11.63
N ILE A 92 10.05 -15.32 11.82
CA ILE A 92 11.17 -14.45 11.43
C ILE A 92 12.31 -14.56 12.43
N HIS A 93 13.42 -15.13 11.97
CA HIS A 93 14.61 -15.36 12.79
C HIS A 93 15.89 -14.88 12.08
N TYR A 94 16.92 -14.65 12.88
CA TYR A 94 18.30 -14.41 12.44
C TYR A 94 19.26 -15.31 13.20
N ALA A 95 20.44 -15.55 12.62
CA ALA A 95 21.46 -16.37 13.23
C ALA A 95 22.40 -15.52 14.08
N TYR A 96 22.68 -15.97 15.31
CA TYR A 96 23.70 -15.39 16.17
C TYR A 96 24.36 -16.48 17.00
N LEU A 97 25.70 -16.55 16.99
CA LEU A 97 26.49 -17.57 17.69
C LEU A 97 25.98 -19.02 17.45
N SER A 98 25.67 -19.33 16.19
CA SER A 98 25.09 -20.62 15.76
C SER A 98 23.72 -20.97 16.37
N ARG A 99 23.00 -19.97 16.90
CA ARG A 99 21.62 -20.09 17.39
C ARG A 99 20.69 -19.28 16.50
N SER A 100 19.47 -19.79 16.33
CA SER A 100 18.38 -19.05 15.70
C SER A 100 17.68 -18.21 16.77
N ILE A 101 17.68 -16.89 16.63
CA ILE A 101 17.05 -15.96 17.56
C ILE A 101 15.81 -15.34 16.89
N PRO A 102 14.66 -15.31 17.57
CA PRO A 102 13.48 -14.62 17.05
C PRO A 102 13.77 -13.14 16.89
N LEU A 103 13.37 -12.56 15.75
CA LEU A 103 13.54 -11.13 15.51
C LEU A 103 12.58 -10.31 16.36
N LEU A 104 11.33 -10.74 16.42
CA LEU A 104 10.22 -9.99 17.00
C LEU A 104 9.96 -10.44 18.43
N HIS A 105 9.89 -9.48 19.34
CA HIS A 105 9.38 -9.68 20.69
C HIS A 105 7.86 -9.81 20.69
N GLN A 106 7.27 -10.36 21.76
CA GLN A 106 5.82 -10.60 21.83
C GLN A 106 5.00 -9.32 21.56
N ALA A 107 5.39 -8.20 22.17
CA ALA A 107 4.72 -6.92 21.93
C ALA A 107 4.84 -6.45 20.46
N GLU A 108 5.96 -6.72 19.79
CA GLU A 108 6.16 -6.39 18.37
C GLU A 108 5.31 -7.29 17.46
N LEU A 109 5.13 -8.57 17.83
CA LEU A 109 4.24 -9.49 17.13
C LEU A 109 2.79 -9.01 17.19
N VAL A 110 2.30 -8.63 18.38
CA VAL A 110 0.94 -8.09 18.53
C VAL A 110 0.76 -6.81 17.72
N HIS A 111 1.73 -5.88 17.81
CA HIS A 111 1.67 -4.65 17.03
C HIS A 111 1.63 -4.90 15.51
N LEU A 112 2.47 -5.80 15.00
CA LEU A 112 2.48 -6.13 13.57
C LEU A 112 1.24 -6.92 13.13
N GLN A 113 0.65 -7.71 14.03
CA GLN A 113 -0.66 -8.33 13.80
C GLN A 113 -1.76 -7.26 13.67
N ASP A 114 -1.73 -6.21 14.50
CA ASP A 114 -2.65 -5.08 14.38
C ASP A 114 -2.47 -4.35 13.04
N VAL A 115 -1.22 -4.17 12.60
CA VAL A 115 -0.91 -3.63 11.26
C VAL A 115 -1.49 -4.54 10.16
N ALA A 116 -1.35 -5.85 10.27
CA ALA A 116 -1.91 -6.80 9.30
C ALA A 116 -3.45 -6.71 9.25
N ASN A 117 -4.10 -6.60 10.41
CA ASN A 117 -5.55 -6.41 10.51
C ASN A 117 -6.01 -5.10 9.86
N LEU A 118 -5.26 -4.01 10.05
CA LEU A 118 -5.52 -2.73 9.40
C LEU A 118 -5.36 -2.82 7.88
N ILE A 119 -4.30 -3.46 7.39
CA ILE A 119 -4.07 -3.69 5.96
C ILE A 119 -5.22 -4.48 5.35
N ASN A 120 -5.68 -5.53 6.03
CA ASN A 120 -6.84 -6.32 5.60
C ASN A 120 -8.11 -5.48 5.50
N LEU A 121 -8.38 -4.60 6.48
CA LEU A 121 -9.49 -3.66 6.41
C LEU A 121 -9.38 -2.74 5.19
N ILE A 122 -8.18 -2.23 4.90
CA ILE A 122 -7.92 -1.40 3.72
C ILE A 122 -8.14 -2.20 2.42
N HIS A 123 -7.76 -3.48 2.36
CA HIS A 123 -8.05 -4.35 1.22
C HIS A 123 -9.56 -4.49 0.97
N TYR A 124 -10.35 -4.72 2.02
CA TYR A 124 -11.81 -4.79 1.91
C TYR A 124 -12.43 -3.47 1.46
N LEU A 125 -11.94 -2.34 1.98
CA LEU A 125 -12.39 -1.01 1.56
C LEU A 125 -12.01 -0.74 0.09
N GLY A 126 -10.80 -1.10 -0.33
CA GLY A 126 -10.34 -0.98 -1.71
C GLY A 126 -11.22 -1.80 -2.67
N LEU A 127 -11.53 -3.05 -2.31
CA LEU A 127 -12.43 -3.90 -3.09
C LEU A 127 -13.85 -3.31 -3.15
N ALA A 128 -14.36 -2.76 -2.05
CA ALA A 128 -15.65 -2.09 -2.03
C ALA A 128 -15.67 -0.85 -2.94
N CYS A 129 -14.60 -0.05 -2.95
CA CYS A 129 -14.45 1.08 -3.88
C CYS A 129 -14.42 0.62 -5.34
N ILE A 130 -13.70 -0.47 -5.66
CA ILE A 130 -13.65 -1.03 -7.02
C ILE A 130 -15.04 -1.51 -7.45
N LEU A 131 -15.75 -2.26 -6.59
CA LEU A 131 -17.11 -2.72 -6.86
C LEU A 131 -18.05 -1.52 -7.11
N PHE A 132 -17.96 -0.49 -6.27
CA PHE A 132 -18.79 0.70 -6.42
C PHE A 132 -18.46 1.47 -7.71
N LEU A 133 -17.17 1.58 -8.08
CA LEU A 133 -16.74 2.16 -9.35
C LEU A 133 -17.36 1.39 -10.54
N VAL A 134 -17.28 0.06 -10.53
CA VAL A 134 -17.86 -0.79 -11.59
C VAL A 134 -19.36 -0.53 -11.74
N ILE A 135 -20.10 -0.45 -10.62
CA ILE A 135 -21.53 -0.13 -10.63
C ILE A 135 -21.78 1.26 -11.25
N CYS A 136 -21.04 2.28 -10.81
CA CYS A 136 -21.16 3.65 -11.35
C CYS A 136 -20.87 3.70 -12.86
N VAL A 137 -19.83 3.02 -13.32
CA VAL A 137 -19.44 2.96 -14.73
C VAL A 137 -20.50 2.23 -15.56
N ILE A 138 -21.01 1.08 -15.10
CA ILE A 138 -22.08 0.35 -15.80
C ILE A 138 -23.33 1.24 -15.94
N PHE A 139 -23.71 1.94 -14.87
CA PHE A 139 -24.86 2.85 -14.89
C PHE A 139 -24.63 4.04 -15.85
N GLU A 140 -23.41 4.56 -15.93
CA GLU A 140 -23.01 5.59 -16.89
C GLU A 140 -23.07 5.10 -18.34
N LEU A 141 -22.52 3.92 -18.62
CA LEU A 141 -22.56 3.32 -19.95
C LEU A 141 -24.00 3.04 -20.40
N ARG A 142 -24.86 2.50 -19.51
CA ARG A 142 -26.29 2.30 -19.79
C ARG A 142 -27.02 3.61 -20.06
N HIS A 143 -26.74 4.65 -19.27
CA HIS A 143 -27.32 5.97 -19.47
C HIS A 143 -26.91 6.60 -20.81
N ARG A 144 -25.62 6.52 -21.18
CA ARG A 144 -25.09 7.00 -22.47
C ARG A 144 -25.56 6.19 -23.68
N ARG A 145 -25.89 4.91 -23.50
CA ARG A 145 -26.47 4.09 -24.57
C ARG A 145 -27.91 4.53 -24.85
N ASN A 146 -28.70 4.77 -23.79
CA ASN A 146 -30.11 5.13 -23.93
C ASN A 146 -30.30 6.59 -24.35
N ASN A 147 -29.47 7.50 -23.85
CA ASN A 147 -29.42 8.88 -24.29
C ASN A 147 -28.21 9.03 -25.21
N LYS A 148 -28.39 9.19 -26.54
CA LYS A 148 -27.32 9.42 -27.53
C LYS A 148 -26.52 10.70 -27.22
N VAL A 149 -25.78 10.72 -26.13
CA VAL A 149 -24.95 11.82 -25.68
C VAL A 149 -23.58 11.61 -26.27
N ARG A 150 -23.30 12.30 -27.38
CA ARG A 150 -21.94 12.43 -27.90
C ARG A 150 -21.16 13.34 -26.95
N ALA A 151 -20.03 12.86 -26.43
CA ALA A 151 -19.07 13.74 -25.79
C ALA A 151 -18.62 14.77 -26.85
N SER A 152 -18.79 16.06 -26.57
CA SER A 152 -18.33 17.10 -27.49
C SER A 152 -16.80 17.07 -27.51
N GLY A 153 -16.19 16.87 -28.67
CA GLY A 153 -14.71 16.84 -28.81
C GLY A 153 -14.04 18.11 -28.27
N LEU A 154 -14.76 19.24 -28.29
CA LEU A 154 -14.36 20.51 -27.66
C LEU A 154 -14.14 20.39 -26.15
N GLY A 155 -14.93 19.57 -25.45
CA GLY A 155 -14.79 19.37 -24.01
C GLY A 155 -13.52 18.59 -23.63
N LEU A 156 -13.14 17.61 -24.45
CA LEU A 156 -11.88 16.87 -24.26
C LEU A 156 -10.67 17.77 -24.54
N LEU A 157 -10.69 18.54 -25.63
CA LEU A 157 -9.62 19.47 -25.98
C LEU A 157 -9.43 20.55 -24.90
N ALA A 158 -10.51 21.08 -24.32
CA ALA A 158 -10.45 22.09 -23.27
C ALA A 158 -9.81 21.55 -21.98
N VAL A 159 -10.13 20.32 -21.56
CA VAL A 159 -9.51 19.68 -20.39
C VAL A 159 -8.04 19.35 -20.64
N SER A 160 -7.69 18.86 -21.83
CA SER A 160 -6.29 18.60 -22.18
C SER A 160 -5.44 19.87 -22.22
N ALA A 161 -5.98 20.98 -22.74
CA ALA A 161 -5.28 22.27 -22.77
C ALA A 161 -5.05 22.86 -21.37
N THR A 162 -5.97 22.64 -20.43
CA THR A 162 -5.83 23.13 -19.05
C THR A 162 -4.89 22.29 -18.20
N LEU A 163 -4.66 21.02 -18.54
CA LEU A 163 -3.66 20.17 -17.87
C LEU A 163 -2.24 20.37 -18.40
N LEU A 164 -2.09 21.02 -19.57
CA LEU A 164 -0.80 21.30 -20.22
C LEU A 164 -0.28 22.73 -19.94
N LEU A 165 -1.06 23.56 -19.24
CA LEU A 165 -0.70 24.89 -18.74
C LEU A 165 -0.33 24.80 -17.26
#